data_AF-A0A9E3WHC4-F1
#
_entry.id   AF-A0A9E3WHC4-F1
#
_cell.length_a   1.000
_cell.length_b   1.000
_cell.length_c   1.000
_cell.angle_alpha   90.00
_cell.angle_beta   90.00
_cell.angle_gamma   90.00
#
_symmetry.space_group_name_H-M   'P 1'
#
loop_
_entity.id
_entity.type
_entity.pdbx_description
1 polymer ?
#
loop_
_entity_poly.entity_id
_entity_poly.type
_entity_poly.pdbx_seq_one_letter_code
_entity_poly.pdbx_strand_id
1 'polypeptide(L)'
;MTDNWRYGAITAFQGLNPRVAGDGFVVAPDNSRAGLVWSVGSFPTEVISEPTPERWGVYSIAFPRAVSTIEDLVACFRHVLPELKSIYGKIHGHAG
;
A
#
# COMPACT_ATOMS: atom_id res chain seq x y z
N MET A 1 10.06 -1.48 -12.35
CA MET A 1 9.22 -2.70 -12.21
C MET A 1 8.74 -2.79 -10.77
N THR A 2 7.65 -3.51 -10.48
CA THR A 2 7.13 -3.73 -9.10
C THR A 2 7.45 -5.13 -8.57
N ASP A 3 8.28 -5.92 -9.25
CA ASP A 3 8.73 -7.26 -8.83
C ASP A 3 7.59 -8.20 -8.43
N ASN A 4 6.54 -8.27 -9.26
CA ASN A 4 5.29 -9.02 -9.02
C ASN A 4 4.43 -8.55 -7.83
N TRP A 5 4.77 -7.42 -7.20
CA TRP A 5 3.88 -6.74 -6.27
C TRP A 5 2.77 -6.02 -7.03
N ARG A 6 1.54 -6.15 -6.54
CA ARG A 6 0.34 -5.57 -7.15
C ARG A 6 -0.40 -4.70 -6.14
N TYR A 7 -0.96 -3.60 -6.62
CA TYR A 7 -1.87 -2.77 -5.85
C TYR A 7 -3.30 -3.00 -6.34
N GLY A 8 -4.22 -3.23 -5.41
CA GLY A 8 -5.66 -3.21 -5.65
C GLY A 8 -6.28 -1.97 -5.03
N ALA A 9 -6.92 -1.14 -5.85
CA ALA A 9 -7.64 0.03 -5.36
C ALA A 9 -9.04 -0.34 -4.90
N ILE A 10 -9.44 0.15 -3.72
CA ILE A 10 -10.81 0.05 -3.22
C ILE A 10 -11.53 1.37 -3.46
N THR A 11 -10.90 2.49 -3.11
CA THR A 11 -11.46 3.82 -3.41
C THR A 11 -11.37 4.13 -4.89
N ALA A 12 -12.49 4.53 -5.50
CA ALA A 12 -12.52 5.04 -6.86
C ALA A 12 -11.72 6.35 -6.97
N PHE A 13 -10.67 6.34 -7.79
CA PHE A 13 -9.73 7.45 -7.96
C PHE A 13 -9.77 8.10 -9.34
N GLN A 14 -10.31 7.42 -10.35
CA GLN A 14 -10.50 7.99 -11.68
C GLN A 14 -11.69 8.94 -11.68
N GLY A 15 -11.50 10.18 -12.10
CA GLY A 15 -12.56 11.19 -12.17
C GLY A 15 -12.03 12.62 -12.12
N LEU A 16 -12.96 13.60 -12.14
CA LEU A 16 -12.62 15.02 -12.23
C LEU A 16 -11.87 15.57 -11.00
N ASN A 17 -12.00 14.92 -9.84
CA ASN A 17 -11.44 15.41 -8.58
C ASN A 17 -10.31 14.48 -8.09
N PRO A 18 -9.04 14.94 -8.08
CA PRO A 18 -7.94 14.17 -7.52
C PRO A 18 -8.22 13.75 -6.08
N ARG A 19 -7.92 12.50 -5.74
CA ARG A 19 -8.08 11.95 -4.40
C ARG A 19 -6.85 12.23 -3.57
N VAL A 20 -7.06 12.81 -2.39
CA VAL A 20 -6.01 13.06 -1.40
C VAL A 20 -6.00 12.04 -0.26
N ALA A 21 -6.95 11.10 -0.26
CA ALA A 21 -7.00 9.96 0.65
C ALA A 21 -7.84 8.82 0.04
N GLY A 22 -7.65 7.61 0.54
CA GLY A 22 -8.45 6.45 0.18
C GLY A 22 -7.94 5.14 0.75
N ASP A 23 -8.54 4.05 0.28
CA ASP A 23 -8.29 2.69 0.69
C ASP A 23 -7.81 1.84 -0.49
N GLY A 24 -6.98 0.85 -0.17
CA GLY A 24 -6.52 -0.15 -1.10
C GLY A 24 -5.94 -1.35 -0.38
N PHE A 25 -5.29 -2.21 -1.15
CA PHE A 25 -4.52 -3.32 -0.63
C PHE A 25 -3.32 -3.58 -1.54
N VAL A 26 -2.30 -4.18 -0.95
CA VAL A 26 -1.11 -4.63 -1.69
C VAL A 26 -1.05 -6.15 -1.61
N VAL A 27 -0.76 -6.78 -2.75
CA VAL A 27 -0.56 -8.23 -2.88
C VAL A 27 0.92 -8.48 -3.14
N ALA A 28 1.53 -9.27 -2.27
CA ALA A 28 2.92 -9.71 -2.37
C ALA A 28 3.06 -10.85 -3.40
N PRO A 29 4.29 -11.22 -3.81
CA PRO A 29 4.53 -12.25 -4.80
C PRO A 29 4.02 -13.65 -4.42
N ASP A 30 3.89 -13.94 -3.12
CA ASP A 30 3.33 -15.18 -2.58
C ASP A 30 1.78 -15.19 -2.55
N ASN A 31 1.14 -14.15 -3.08
CA ASN A 31 -0.31 -13.89 -3.05
C ASN A 31 -0.90 -13.53 -1.67
N SER A 32 -0.08 -13.42 -0.63
CA SER A 32 -0.52 -12.82 0.64
C SER A 32 -0.76 -11.31 0.44
N ARG A 33 -1.55 -10.70 1.32
CA ARG A 33 -1.94 -9.28 1.20
C ARG A 33 -1.92 -8.52 2.52
N ALA A 34 -1.83 -7.20 2.41
CA ALA A 34 -2.18 -6.27 3.49
C ALA A 34 -3.13 -5.18 2.99
N GLY A 35 -3.95 -4.69 3.92
CA GLY A 35 -4.77 -3.50 3.69
C GLY A 35 -3.93 -2.23 3.78
N LEU A 36 -4.33 -1.21 3.02
CA LEU A 36 -3.70 0.10 3.00
C LEU A 36 -4.78 1.16 3.16
N VAL A 37 -4.60 2.04 4.14
CA VAL A 37 -5.27 3.33 4.23
C VAL A 37 -4.22 4.36 3.86
N TRP A 38 -4.50 5.23 2.90
CA TRP A 38 -3.53 6.21 2.44
C TRP A 38 -4.09 7.61 2.46
N SER A 39 -3.22 8.57 2.73
CA SER A 39 -3.49 9.99 2.55
C SER A 39 -2.26 10.72 2.00
N VAL A 40 -2.47 11.86 1.36
CA VAL A 40 -1.39 12.66 0.79
C VAL A 40 -0.69 13.39 1.92
N GLY A 41 0.63 13.22 1.99
CA GLY A 41 1.43 13.87 3.02
C GLY A 41 2.83 13.30 3.11
N SER A 42 3.46 13.55 4.25
CA SER A 42 4.78 13.06 4.61
C SER A 42 4.77 12.67 6.08
N PHE A 43 4.47 11.40 6.35
CA PHE A 43 4.41 10.82 7.69
C PHE A 43 4.88 9.36 7.63
N PRO A 44 5.40 8.81 8.75
CA PRO A 44 5.84 7.42 8.79
C PRO A 44 4.67 6.46 8.57
N THR A 45 4.95 5.26 8.03
CA THR A 45 3.94 4.20 7.96
C THR A 45 3.57 3.73 9.37
N GLU A 46 2.27 3.62 9.66
CA GLU A 46 1.74 3.19 10.94
C GLU A 46 0.94 1.89 10.81
N VAL A 47 0.96 1.06 11.85
CA VAL A 47 0.13 -0.15 11.94
C VAL A 47 -1.27 0.25 12.41
N ILE A 48 -2.27 0.02 11.57
CA ILE A 48 -3.70 0.18 11.93
C ILE A 48 -4.24 -1.11 12.53
N SER A 49 -3.85 -2.26 11.97
CA SER A 49 -4.23 -3.59 12.43
C SER A 49 -3.03 -4.52 12.29
N GLU A 50 -2.74 -5.23 13.37
CA GLU A 50 -1.68 -6.25 13.40
C GLU A 50 -1.92 -7.37 12.37
N PRO A 51 -0.85 -8.11 11.99
CA PRO A 51 -0.96 -9.29 11.14
C PRO A 51 -1.90 -10.36 11.70
N THR A 52 -2.60 -11.04 10.79
CA THR A 52 -3.45 -12.22 11.06
C THR A 52 -3.09 -13.35 10.09
N PRO A 53 -3.59 -14.58 10.27
CA PRO A 53 -3.35 -15.67 9.31
C PRO A 53 -3.80 -15.34 7.88
N GLU A 54 -4.78 -14.46 7.70
CA GLU A 54 -5.37 -14.12 6.39
C GLU A 54 -4.70 -12.92 5.70
N ARG A 55 -4.00 -12.07 6.45
CA ARG A 55 -3.33 -10.87 5.93
C ARG A 55 -2.17 -10.46 6.83
N TRP A 56 -1.10 -9.94 6.23
CA TRP A 56 0.05 -9.48 7.00
C TRP A 56 -0.13 -8.07 7.58
N GLY A 57 -1.37 -7.63 7.84
CA GLY A 57 -1.69 -6.39 8.55
C GLY A 57 -2.53 -5.39 7.74
N VAL A 58 -2.80 -4.23 8.37
CA VAL A 58 -3.36 -3.03 7.71
C VAL A 58 -2.52 -1.84 8.11
N TYR A 59 -2.13 -1.01 7.13
CA TYR A 59 -1.17 0.08 7.34
C TYR A 59 -1.72 1.41 6.89
N SER A 60 -1.43 2.46 7.66
CA SER A 60 -1.57 3.86 7.23
C SER A 60 -0.30 4.26 6.49
N ILE A 61 -0.40 4.74 5.26
CA ILE A 61 0.76 5.12 4.42
C ILE A 61 0.61 6.51 3.83
N ALA A 62 1.74 7.18 3.63
CA ALA A 62 1.80 8.49 3.00
C ALA A 62 2.01 8.37 1.49
N PHE A 63 1.04 8.85 0.70
CA PHE A 63 1.26 9.08 -0.72
C PHE A 63 1.87 10.46 -0.95
N PRO A 64 2.84 10.60 -1.88
CA PRO A 64 3.52 11.89 -2.07
C PRO A 64 2.67 12.90 -2.85
N ARG A 65 1.57 12.47 -3.48
CA ARG A 65 0.71 13.31 -4.32
C ARG A 65 -0.68 12.72 -4.47
N ALA A 66 -1.63 13.57 -4.86
CA ALA A 66 -3.00 13.16 -5.14
C ALA A 66 -3.07 12.17 -6.33
N VAL A 67 -4.08 11.31 -6.30
CA VAL A 67 -4.31 10.28 -7.32
C VAL A 67 -5.54 10.63 -8.15
N SER A 68 -5.36 10.76 -9.46
CA SER A 68 -6.45 11.01 -10.42
C SER A 68 -6.43 10.05 -11.61
N THR A 69 -5.27 9.45 -11.89
CA THR A 69 -5.03 8.52 -13.00
C THR A 69 -4.41 7.21 -12.51
N ILE A 70 -4.34 6.21 -13.39
CA ILE A 70 -3.64 4.95 -13.09
C ILE A 70 -2.15 5.22 -12.92
N GLU A 71 -1.59 6.12 -13.73
CA GLU A 71 -0.19 6.54 -13.70
C GLU A 71 0.15 7.18 -12.35
N ASP A 72 -0.76 7.98 -11.79
CA ASP A 72 -0.62 8.54 -10.44
C ASP A 72 -0.55 7.45 -9.39
N LEU A 73 -1.50 6.51 -9.45
CA LEU A 73 -1.54 5.40 -8.50
C LEU A 73 -0.28 4.55 -8.58
N VAL A 74 0.20 4.25 -9.79
CA VAL A 74 1.44 3.49 -10.01
C VAL A 74 2.65 4.24 -9.46
N ALA A 75 2.73 5.55 -9.66
CA ALA A 75 3.82 6.37 -9.13
C ALA A 75 3.80 6.40 -7.59
N CYS A 76 2.64 6.64 -6.97
CA CYS A 76 2.48 6.62 -5.52
C CYS A 76 2.77 5.23 -4.94
N PHE A 77 2.29 4.17 -5.57
CA PHE A 77 2.56 2.80 -5.13
C PHE A 77 4.06 2.49 -5.16
N ARG A 78 4.76 2.85 -6.24
CA ARG A 78 6.22 2.67 -6.35
C ARG A 78 6.98 3.42 -5.26
N HIS A 79 6.49 4.58 -4.85
CA HIS A 79 7.10 5.38 -3.80
C HIS A 79 7.07 4.67 -2.44
N VAL A 80 5.93 4.08 -2.08
CA VAL A 80 5.76 3.39 -0.78
C VAL A 80 6.22 1.92 -0.78
N LEU A 81 6.37 1.32 -1.96
CA LEU A 81 6.69 -0.11 -2.10
C LEU A 81 7.96 -0.56 -1.35
N PRO A 82 9.08 0.20 -1.31
CA PRO A 82 10.25 -0.21 -0.55
C PRO A 82 9.98 -0.41 0.95
N GLU A 83 9.18 0.47 1.55
CA GLU A 83 8.80 0.37 2.96
C GLU A 83 7.87 -0.84 3.19
N LEU A 84 6.88 -1.04 2.31
CA LEU A 84 5.99 -2.20 2.36
C LEU A 84 6.76 -3.52 2.25
N LYS A 85 7.78 -3.60 1.39
CA LYS A 85 8.67 -4.76 1.28
C LYS A 85 9.47 -5.00 2.56
N SER A 86 9.95 -3.94 3.21
CA SER A 86 10.65 -4.03 4.49
C SER A 86 9.75 -4.58 5.59
N ILE A 87 8.51 -4.08 5.69
CA ILE A 87 7.49 -4.57 6.62
C ILE A 87 7.18 -6.05 6.37
N TYR A 88 6.89 -6.41 5.12
CA TYR A 88 6.63 -7.80 4.73
C TYR A 88 7.80 -8.72 5.09
N GLY A 89 9.04 -8.28 4.82
CA GLY A 89 10.25 -9.03 5.15
C GLY A 89 10.42 -9.26 6.65
N LYS A 90 10.05 -8.30 7.51
CA LYS A 90 10.08 -8.50 8.97
C LYS A 90 9.05 -9.53 9.42
N ILE A 91 7.85 -9.50 8.85
CA ILE A 91 6.77 -10.42 9.22
C ILE A 91 7.10 -11.86 8.80
N HIS A 92 7.65 -12.05 7.61
CA HIS A 92 7.90 -13.38 7.04
C HIS A 92 9.32 -13.89 7.30
N GLY A 93 10.27 -13.00 7.60
CA GLY A 93 11.66 -13.33 7.95
C GLY A 93 11.87 -13.74 9.41
N HIS A 94 10.83 -13.66 10.25
CA HIS A 94 10.84 -14.20 11.62
C HIS A 94 10.26 -15.62 11.73
N ALA A 95 10.06 -16.31 10.60
CA ALA A 95 9.90 -17.77 10.56
C ALA A 95 11.29 -18.42 10.47
N GLY A 96 12.04 -18.38 11.56
CA GLY A 96 13.36 -19.00 11.73
C GLY A 96 13.56 -19.46 13.16
#